data_AF-A0A820BKQ5-F1
#
_entry.id   AF-A0A820BKQ5-F1
#
_cell.length_a   1.000
_cell.length_b   1.000
_cell.length_c   1.000
_cell.angle_alpha   90.00
_cell.angle_beta   90.00
_cell.angle_gamma   90.00
#
_symmetry.space_group_name_H-M   'P 1'
#
loop_
_entity.id
_entity.type
_entity.pdbx_description
1 polymer ?
#
loop_
_entity_poly.entity_id
_entity_poly.type
_entity_poly.pdbx_seq_one_letter_code
_entity_poly.pdbx_strand_id
1 'polypeptide(L)'
;EHEKELEDINLYYVHNEQLFVNLANWHEAWAEYREFQRQASDPDRFKRRGYSAVQEEKQRKHLEFSLKKLQDTVQQLGKDYEQEFGHLFLVEGVPVQDFFNNEKENYSQEKELEKARKQLARGQTPTMSHAQATTKRLEMSAKTPGRQQTNLGKEGEIKISTPFRPASGIHKR
;
A
#
# COMPACT_ATOMS: atom_id res chain seq x y z
N GLU A 1 0.71 14.15 -47.88
CA GLU A 1 0.45 14.73 -46.55
C GLU A 1 0.36 13.64 -45.48
N HIS A 2 -0.43 12.59 -45.66
CA HIS A 2 -0.52 11.48 -44.70
C HIS A 2 0.78 10.68 -44.44
N GLU A 3 1.62 10.44 -45.45
CA GLU A 3 2.88 9.71 -45.25
C GLU A 3 3.84 10.46 -44.30
N LYS A 4 3.85 11.79 -44.38
CA LYS A 4 4.69 12.64 -43.53
C LYS A 4 4.16 12.66 -42.09
N GLU A 5 2.84 12.78 -41.92
CA GLU A 5 2.20 12.71 -40.60
C GLU A 5 2.49 11.36 -39.90
N LEU A 6 2.47 10.26 -40.64
CA LEU A 6 2.84 8.95 -40.11
C LEU A 6 4.30 8.89 -39.66
N GLU A 7 5.20 9.48 -40.43
CA GLU A 7 6.63 9.53 -40.09
C GLU A 7 6.86 10.37 -38.83
N ASP A 8 6.20 11.53 -38.72
CA ASP A 8 6.28 12.42 -37.54
C ASP A 8 5.73 11.72 -36.28
N ILE A 9 4.58 11.03 -36.37
CA ILE A 9 3.99 10.27 -35.26
C ILE A 9 4.91 9.12 -34.85
N ASN A 10 5.47 8.40 -35.83
CA ASN A 10 6.36 7.29 -35.57
C ASN A 10 7.64 7.76 -34.86
N LEU A 11 8.23 8.87 -35.31
CA LEU A 11 9.41 9.44 -34.68
C LEU A 11 9.12 9.87 -33.23
N TYR A 12 7.97 10.51 -33.00
CA TYR A 12 7.53 10.87 -31.66
C TYR A 12 7.38 9.63 -30.76
N TYR A 13 6.77 8.56 -31.27
CA TYR A 13 6.59 7.33 -30.50
C TYR A 13 7.92 6.67 -30.15
N VAL A 14 8.81 6.52 -31.14
CA VAL A 14 10.13 5.88 -30.94
C VAL A 14 10.99 6.70 -29.97
N HIS A 15 10.99 8.03 -30.09
CA HIS A 15 11.74 8.90 -29.18
C HIS A 15 11.25 8.80 -27.73
N ASN A 16 9.94 8.68 -27.54
CA ASN A 16 9.30 8.67 -26.23
C ASN A 16 8.91 7.26 -25.74
N GLU A 17 9.41 6.21 -26.39
CA GLU A 17 9.03 4.82 -26.13
C GLU A 17 9.19 4.46 -24.65
N GLN A 18 10.31 4.83 -24.04
CA GLN A 18 10.57 4.56 -22.63
C GLN A 18 9.54 5.21 -21.71
N LEU A 19 9.07 6.41 -22.04
CA LEU A 19 8.05 7.09 -21.25
C LEU A 19 6.73 6.31 -21.33
N PHE A 20 6.32 5.93 -22.54
CA PHE A 20 5.10 5.13 -22.75
C PHE A 20 5.15 3.77 -22.05
N VAL A 21 6.29 3.05 -22.14
CA VAL A 21 6.47 1.75 -21.50
C VAL A 21 6.40 1.88 -19.97
N ASN A 22 7.11 2.84 -19.38
CA ASN A 22 7.08 3.03 -17.93
C ASN A 22 5.71 3.51 -17.44
N LEU A 23 5.02 4.33 -18.22
CA LEU A 23 3.67 4.77 -17.92
C LEU A 23 2.67 3.59 -17.97
N ALA A 24 2.75 2.74 -19.00
CA ALA A 24 1.93 1.53 -19.11
C ALA A 24 2.16 0.58 -17.91
N ASN A 25 3.43 0.32 -17.57
CA ASN A 25 3.79 -0.47 -16.39
C ASN A 25 3.24 0.15 -15.09
N TRP A 26 3.23 1.48 -14.99
CA TRP A 26 2.66 2.17 -13.84
C TRP A 26 1.14 1.98 -13.78
N HIS A 27 0.42 2.10 -14.90
CA HIS A 27 -1.02 1.84 -14.95
C HIS A 27 -1.37 0.40 -14.54
N GLU A 28 -0.59 -0.58 -14.99
CA GLU A 28 -0.76 -1.99 -14.60
C GLU A 28 -0.53 -2.17 -13.10
N ALA A 29 0.59 -1.68 -12.57
CA ALA A 29 0.88 -1.74 -11.14
C ALA A 29 -0.17 -1.00 -10.29
N TRP A 30 -0.74 0.08 -10.81
CA TRP A 30 -1.80 0.83 -10.15
C TRP A 30 -3.13 0.07 -10.14
N ALA A 31 -3.49 -0.59 -11.24
CA ALA A 31 -4.64 -1.47 -11.29
C ALA A 31 -4.51 -2.63 -10.29
N GLU A 32 -3.34 -3.27 -10.23
CA GLU A 32 -3.04 -4.30 -9.23
C GLU A 32 -3.16 -3.78 -7.80
N TYR A 33 -2.62 -2.58 -7.53
CA TYR A 33 -2.72 -1.95 -6.22
C TYR A 33 -4.18 -1.68 -5.81
N ARG A 34 -5.01 -1.16 -6.72
CA ARG A 34 -6.43 -0.92 -6.45
C ARG A 34 -7.18 -2.22 -6.16
N GLU A 35 -6.93 -3.26 -6.94
CA GLU A 35 -7.53 -4.58 -6.73
C GLU A 35 -7.09 -5.20 -5.40
N PHE A 36 -5.79 -5.08 -5.07
CA PHE A 36 -5.26 -5.51 -3.77
C PHE A 36 -5.96 -4.79 -2.61
N GLN A 37 -6.17 -3.46 -2.72
CA GLN A 37 -6.88 -2.69 -1.69
C GLN A 37 -8.36 -3.08 -1.58
N ARG A 38 -9.01 -3.43 -2.69
CA ARG A 38 -10.37 -3.95 -2.70
C ARG A 38 -10.45 -5.29 -1.96
N GLN A 39 -9.52 -6.20 -2.23
CA GLN A 39 -9.44 -7.51 -1.56
C GLN A 39 -9.09 -7.38 -0.08
N ALA A 40 -8.24 -6.42 0.30
CA ALA A 40 -7.90 -6.14 1.70
C ALA A 40 -9.09 -5.55 2.48
N SER A 41 -10.00 -4.86 1.80
CA SER A 41 -11.23 -4.31 2.39
C SER A 41 -12.32 -5.37 2.66
N ASP A 42 -12.16 -6.58 2.14
CA ASP A 42 -13.13 -7.68 2.28
C ASP A 42 -13.09 -8.28 3.71
N PRO A 43 -14.22 -8.32 4.44
CA PRO A 43 -14.30 -8.93 5.76
C PRO A 43 -14.03 -10.45 5.75
N ASP A 44 -14.32 -11.13 4.63
CA ASP A 44 -14.11 -12.57 4.49
C ASP A 44 -12.69 -12.94 4.06
N ARG A 45 -11.77 -11.97 3.91
CA ARG A 45 -10.40 -12.24 3.43
C ARG A 45 -9.62 -13.22 4.32
N PHE A 46 -9.85 -13.18 5.64
CA PHE A 46 -9.20 -14.09 6.59
C PHE A 46 -9.70 -15.52 6.53
N LYS A 47 -10.82 -15.78 5.84
CA LYS A 47 -11.36 -17.14 5.63
C LYS A 47 -10.70 -17.83 4.43
N ARG A 48 -9.98 -17.11 3.57
CA ARG A 48 -9.24 -17.68 2.44
C ARG A 48 -8.08 -18.54 2.97
N ARG A 49 -8.18 -19.86 2.79
CA ARG A 49 -7.15 -20.81 3.24
C ARG A 49 -5.81 -20.47 2.58
N GLY A 50 -4.75 -20.41 3.39
CA GLY A 50 -3.40 -20.08 2.90
C GLY A 50 -3.08 -18.59 2.81
N TYR A 51 -4.00 -17.72 3.25
CA TYR A 51 -3.81 -16.28 3.27
C TYR A 51 -3.19 -15.81 4.59
N SER A 52 -2.06 -15.10 4.53
CA SER A 52 -1.34 -14.60 5.71
C SER A 52 -1.22 -13.08 5.68
N ALA A 53 -1.51 -12.42 6.80
CA ALA A 53 -1.30 -10.98 6.97
C ALA A 53 0.15 -10.55 6.66
N VAL A 54 1.12 -11.44 6.88
CA VAL A 54 2.52 -11.18 6.55
C VAL A 54 2.74 -11.16 5.04
N GLN A 55 2.04 -12.01 4.28
CA GLN A 55 2.12 -12.01 2.82
C GLN A 55 1.43 -10.77 2.22
N GLU A 56 0.27 -10.38 2.77
CA GLU A 56 -0.40 -9.12 2.39
C GLU A 56 0.54 -7.92 2.56
N GLU A 57 1.18 -7.80 3.72
CA GLU A 57 2.05 -6.67 4.02
C GLU A 57 3.29 -6.64 3.11
N LYS A 58 3.84 -7.82 2.77
CA LYS A 58 4.94 -7.93 1.81
C LYS A 58 4.51 -7.49 0.41
N GLN A 59 3.36 -7.98 -0.06
CA GLN A 59 2.83 -7.62 -1.38
C GLN A 59 2.50 -6.12 -1.44
N ARG A 60 1.89 -5.57 -0.39
CA ARG A 60 1.61 -4.14 -0.26
C ARG A 60 2.87 -3.30 -0.41
N LYS A 61 3.92 -3.62 0.36
CA LYS A 61 5.21 -2.94 0.26
C LYS A 61 5.85 -3.06 -1.12
N HIS A 62 5.71 -4.21 -1.77
CA HIS A 62 6.23 -4.43 -3.11
C HIS A 62 5.51 -3.54 -4.14
N LEU A 63 4.18 -3.51 -4.11
CA LEU A 63 3.37 -2.66 -4.98
C LEU A 63 3.64 -1.17 -4.73
N GLU A 64 3.68 -0.73 -3.47
CA GLU A 64 4.00 0.65 -3.10
C GLU A 64 5.40 1.07 -3.59
N PHE A 65 6.39 0.18 -3.46
CA PHE A 65 7.73 0.42 -3.96
C PHE A 65 7.79 0.50 -5.49
N SER A 66 7.13 -0.45 -6.17
CA SER A 66 7.08 -0.49 -7.63
C SER A 66 6.44 0.78 -8.20
N LEU A 67 5.27 1.16 -7.65
CA LEU A 67 4.56 2.39 -8.01
C LEU A 67 5.43 3.62 -7.84
N LYS A 68 6.10 3.78 -6.69
CA LYS A 68 6.99 4.92 -6.45
C LYS A 68 8.14 4.94 -7.46
N LYS A 69 8.78 3.80 -7.71
CA LYS A 69 9.89 3.71 -8.66
C LYS A 69 9.47 4.08 -10.08
N LEU A 70 8.34 3.56 -10.54
CA LEU A 70 7.79 3.85 -11.87
C LEU A 70 7.37 5.32 -11.98
N GLN A 71 6.70 5.86 -10.96
CA GLN A 71 6.35 7.27 -10.88
C GLN A 71 7.60 8.17 -10.98
N ASP A 72 8.61 7.93 -10.15
CA ASP A 72 9.86 8.71 -10.15
C ASP A 72 10.53 8.66 -11.54
N THR A 73 10.51 7.48 -12.19
CA THR A 73 11.09 7.27 -13.52
C THR A 73 10.33 8.06 -14.59
N VAL A 74 9.00 7.97 -14.63
CA VAL A 74 8.16 8.71 -15.60
C VAL A 74 8.27 10.22 -15.37
N GLN A 75 8.29 10.67 -14.11
CA GLN A 75 8.48 12.09 -13.80
C GLN A 75 9.85 12.61 -14.23
N GLN A 76 10.90 11.79 -14.15
CA GLN A 76 12.22 12.17 -14.66
C GLN A 76 12.22 12.24 -16.19
N LEU A 77 11.73 11.20 -16.88
CA LEU A 77 11.63 11.19 -18.35
C LEU A 77 10.78 12.35 -18.87
N GLY A 78 9.69 12.70 -18.18
CA GLY A 78 8.85 13.84 -18.55
C GLY A 78 9.56 15.20 -18.37
N LYS A 79 10.45 15.33 -17.38
CA LYS A 79 11.30 16.54 -17.22
C LYS A 79 12.35 16.63 -18.31
N ASP A 80 12.98 15.50 -18.65
CA ASP A 80 13.99 15.44 -19.71
C ASP A 80 13.35 15.80 -21.06
N TYR A 81 12.13 15.31 -21.31
CA TYR A 81 11.32 15.71 -22.47
C TYR A 81 11.03 17.22 -22.51
N GLU A 82 10.60 17.80 -21.39
CA GLU A 82 10.32 19.24 -21.33
C GLU A 82 11.57 20.08 -21.61
N GLN A 83 12.75 19.62 -21.15
CA GLN A 83 14.01 20.29 -21.43
C GLN A 83 14.42 20.21 -22.91
N GLU A 84 14.13 19.09 -23.58
CA GLU A 84 14.50 18.87 -24.98
C GLU A 84 13.56 19.60 -25.95
N PHE A 85 12.24 19.51 -25.74
CA PHE A 85 11.23 20.02 -26.67
C PHE A 85 10.66 21.39 -26.27
N GLY A 86 10.89 21.84 -25.03
CA GLY A 86 10.43 23.14 -24.53
C GLY A 86 8.94 23.21 -24.19
N HIS A 87 8.26 22.07 -24.08
CA HIS A 87 6.86 21.99 -23.67
C HIS A 87 6.57 20.74 -22.82
N LEU A 88 5.49 20.79 -22.04
CA LEU A 88 5.11 19.73 -21.11
C LEU A 88 4.72 18.44 -21.86
N PHE A 89 5.11 17.29 -21.29
CA PHE A 89 4.55 16.02 -21.68
C PHE A 89 3.16 15.86 -21.04
N LEU A 90 2.14 15.59 -21.85
CA LEU A 90 0.76 15.43 -21.42
C LEU A 90 0.35 13.96 -21.45
N VAL A 91 -0.16 13.46 -20.34
CA VAL A 91 -0.79 12.15 -20.21
C VAL A 91 -2.28 12.36 -20.02
N GLU A 92 -3.09 11.85 -20.95
CA GLU A 92 -4.56 12.01 -20.92
C GLU A 92 -5.00 13.48 -20.81
N GLY A 93 -4.22 14.39 -21.39
CA GLY A 93 -4.46 15.84 -21.33
C GLY A 93 -3.96 16.55 -20.06
N VAL A 94 -3.33 15.82 -19.13
CA VAL A 94 -2.79 16.36 -17.87
C VAL A 94 -1.26 16.31 -17.90
N PRO A 95 -0.55 17.34 -17.42
CA PRO A 95 0.91 17.28 -17.30
C PRO A 95 1.37 16.11 -16.43
N VAL A 96 2.47 15.44 -16.81
CA VAL A 96 3.05 14.30 -16.05
C VAL A 96 3.28 14.63 -14.56
N GLN A 97 3.63 15.89 -14.24
CA GLN A 97 3.83 16.31 -12.85
C GLN A 97 2.55 16.22 -12.01
N ASP A 98 1.39 16.48 -12.61
CA ASP A 98 0.10 16.54 -11.93
C ASP A 98 -0.66 15.21 -12.02
N PHE A 99 -0.43 14.44 -13.09
CA PHE A 99 -1.11 13.19 -13.40
C PHE A 99 -1.18 12.22 -12.20
N PHE A 100 -0.04 11.95 -11.54
CA PHE A 100 0.02 11.02 -10.42
C PHE A 100 -0.74 11.51 -9.18
N ASN A 101 -0.73 12.81 -8.93
CA ASN A 101 -1.45 13.41 -7.82
C ASN A 101 -2.96 13.34 -8.06
N ASN A 102 -3.39 13.65 -9.30
CA ASN A 102 -4.77 13.53 -9.73
C ASN A 102 -5.28 12.10 -9.57
N GLU A 103 -4.50 11.10 -10.01
CA GLU A 103 -4.92 9.70 -9.88
C GLU A 103 -5.09 9.27 -8.41
N LYS A 104 -4.19 9.72 -7.54
CA LYS A 104 -4.28 9.47 -6.09
C LYS A 104 -5.49 10.16 -5.46
N GLU A 105 -5.78 11.39 -5.88
CA GLU A 105 -6.93 12.15 -5.41
C GLU A 105 -8.23 11.49 -5.87
N ASN A 106 -8.35 11.14 -7.16
CA ASN A 106 -9.49 10.42 -7.73
C ASN A 106 -9.77 9.14 -6.95
N TYR A 107 -8.74 8.35 -6.64
CA TYR A 107 -8.89 7.14 -5.84
C TYR A 107 -9.35 7.44 -4.39
N SER A 108 -8.84 8.50 -3.76
CA SER A 108 -9.30 8.90 -2.41
C SER A 108 -10.78 9.30 -2.41
N GLN A 109 -11.19 10.10 -3.38
CA GLN A 109 -12.58 10.54 -3.55
C GLN A 109 -13.50 9.33 -3.80
N GLU A 110 -13.10 8.39 -4.66
CA GLU A 110 -13.86 7.15 -4.91
C GLU A 110 -14.06 6.35 -3.61
N LYS A 111 -13.00 6.21 -2.79
CA LYS A 111 -13.08 5.52 -1.49
C LYS A 111 -13.98 6.24 -0.49
N GLU A 112 -13.99 7.57 -0.49
CA GLU A 112 -14.88 8.37 0.35
C GLU A 112 -16.35 8.23 -0.07
N LEU A 113 -16.62 8.28 -1.37
CA LEU A 113 -17.95 8.04 -1.93
C LEU A 113 -18.45 6.62 -1.62
N GLU A 114 -17.59 5.61 -1.71
CA GLU A 114 -17.95 4.24 -1.36
C GLU A 114 -18.31 4.10 0.13
N LYS A 115 -17.54 4.76 1.01
CA LYS A 115 -17.84 4.81 2.45
C LYS A 115 -19.17 5.50 2.72
N ALA A 116 -19.43 6.65 2.09
CA ALA A 116 -20.68 7.37 2.23
C ALA A 116 -21.88 6.52 1.76
N ARG A 117 -21.76 5.85 0.61
CA ARG A 117 -22.79 4.95 0.08
C ARG A 117 -23.10 3.79 1.04
N LYS A 118 -22.07 3.18 1.63
CA LYS A 118 -22.23 2.10 2.63
C LYS A 118 -22.92 2.59 3.90
N GLN A 119 -22.62 3.81 4.36
CA GLN A 119 -23.29 4.40 5.52
C GLN A 119 -24.77 4.68 5.25
N LEU A 120 -25.10 5.25 4.09
CA LEU A 120 -26.49 5.49 3.70
C LEU A 120 -27.30 4.18 3.60
N ALA A 121 -26.73 3.14 2.98
CA ALA A 121 -27.37 1.83 2.89
C ALA A 121 -27.64 1.19 4.25
N ARG A 122 -26.76 1.41 5.25
CA ARG A 122 -26.99 0.98 6.64
C ARG A 122 -28.12 1.76 7.31
N GLY A 123 -28.26 3.05 7.01
CA GLY A 123 -29.32 3.92 7.53
C GLY A 123 -30.69 3.74 6.86
N GLN A 124 -30.76 3.08 5.69
CA GLN A 124 -32.00 2.85 4.93
C GLN A 124 -32.64 1.48 5.18
N THR A 125 -32.12 0.66 6.11
CA THR A 125 -32.86 -0.53 6.53
C THR A 125 -34.16 -0.08 7.21
N PRO A 126 -35.36 -0.48 6.73
CA PRO A 126 -36.58 -0.20 7.46
C PRO A 126 -36.52 -1.03 8.73
N THR A 127 -36.17 -0.39 9.84
CA THR A 127 -36.28 -0.95 11.19
C THR A 127 -37.76 -1.06 11.57
N MET A 128 -38.47 -1.96 10.89
CA MET A 128 -39.73 -2.49 11.36
C MET A 128 -39.44 -3.49 12.49
N SER A 129 -39.44 -2.99 13.73
CA SER A 129 -40.14 -3.57 14.89
C SER A 129 -39.48 -3.18 16.22
N HIS A 130 -40.12 -2.23 16.90
CA HIS A 130 -40.55 -2.32 18.31
C HIS A 130 -39.68 -3.09 19.30
N ALA A 131 -38.91 -2.36 20.12
CA ALA A 131 -38.89 -2.53 21.58
C ALA A 131 -38.07 -1.41 22.21
N GLN A 132 -38.77 -0.43 22.81
CA GLN A 132 -38.19 0.35 23.89
C GLN A 132 -38.00 -0.60 25.08
N ALA A 133 -36.76 -0.98 25.36
CA ALA A 133 -36.41 -1.62 26.62
C ALA A 133 -35.31 -0.79 27.29
N THR A 134 -35.73 0.17 28.10
CA THR A 134 -34.90 0.78 29.13
C THR A 134 -34.62 -0.29 30.19
N THR A 135 -33.43 -0.88 30.20
CA THR A 135 -32.97 -1.65 31.37
C THR A 135 -31.59 -1.22 31.79
N LYS A 136 -31.55 -0.79 33.05
CA LYS A 136 -30.46 -0.19 33.79
C LYS A 136 -29.15 -0.97 33.69
N ARG A 137 -28.07 -0.20 33.56
CA ARG A 137 -26.68 -0.53 33.88
C ARG A 137 -26.61 -1.32 35.20
N LEU A 138 -26.22 -2.59 35.13
CA LEU A 138 -25.70 -3.33 36.29
C LEU A 138 -24.17 -3.30 36.19
N GLU A 139 -23.56 -2.46 37.01
CA GLU A 139 -22.13 -2.50 37.27
C GLU A 139 -21.81 -3.79 38.01
N MET A 140 -21.13 -4.73 37.35
CA MET A 140 -20.46 -5.83 38.03
C MET A 140 -18.96 -5.54 38.04
N SER A 141 -18.51 -5.00 39.18
CA SER A 141 -17.10 -4.93 39.54
C SER A 141 -16.59 -6.35 39.79
N ALA A 142 -15.82 -6.89 38.85
CA ALA A 142 -15.08 -8.14 39.04
C ALA A 142 -13.59 -7.84 38.96
N LYS A 143 -12.99 -7.76 40.15
CA LYS A 143 -11.56 -7.63 40.43
C LYS A 143 -10.74 -8.63 39.62
N THR A 144 -9.77 -8.11 38.88
CA THR A 144 -8.59 -8.83 38.38
C THR A 144 -7.92 -9.61 39.53
N PRO A 145 -7.72 -10.94 39.41
CA PRO A 145 -6.94 -11.67 40.39
C PRO A 145 -5.46 -11.28 40.26
N GLY A 146 -4.93 -10.74 41.35
CA GLY A 146 -3.60 -10.20 41.49
C GLY A 146 -2.50 -11.26 41.42
N ARG A 147 -1.42 -10.84 40.75
CA ARG A 147 -0.07 -11.39 40.78
C ARG A 147 0.42 -11.50 42.23
N GLN A 148 0.61 -12.72 42.73
CA GLN A 148 1.19 -12.95 44.05
C GLN A 148 2.69 -12.66 44.02
N GLN A 149 3.12 -11.74 44.89
CA GLN A 149 4.52 -11.56 45.25
C GLN A 149 4.84 -12.50 46.39
N THR A 150 5.87 -13.35 46.24
CA THR A 150 6.56 -13.99 47.36
C THR A 150 8.02 -13.58 47.29
N ASN A 151 8.41 -12.68 48.18
CA ASN A 151 9.81 -12.39 48.52
C ASN A 151 10.28 -13.42 49.55
N LEU A 152 11.29 -14.22 49.21
CA LEU A 152 12.23 -14.82 50.17
C LEU A 152 13.62 -14.61 49.57
N GLY A 153 14.41 -13.75 50.22
CA GLY A 153 15.77 -13.44 49.81
C GLY A 153 16.74 -14.57 50.15
N LYS A 154 17.80 -14.72 49.35
CA LYS A 154 19.20 -14.38 49.69
C LYS A 154 20.16 -15.04 48.69
N GLU A 155 21.05 -14.19 48.19
CA GLU A 155 22.46 -14.41 47.85
C GLU A 155 22.86 -15.49 46.83
N GLY A 156 23.58 -15.06 45.79
CA GLY A 156 24.36 -15.92 44.90
C GLY A 156 24.66 -15.24 43.56
N GLU A 157 25.84 -14.64 43.43
CA GLU A 157 26.41 -14.16 42.16
C GLU A 157 26.38 -15.26 41.08
N ILE A 158 25.94 -14.93 39.86
CA ILE A 158 26.22 -15.75 38.68
C ILE A 158 26.82 -14.86 37.60
N LYS A 159 28.14 -15.01 37.39
CA LYS A 159 28.93 -14.41 36.32
C LYS A 159 28.59 -15.09 35.00
N ILE A 160 28.07 -14.35 34.03
CA ILE A 160 27.86 -14.87 32.66
C ILE A 160 29.07 -14.47 31.81
N SER A 161 30.08 -15.35 31.82
CA SER A 161 31.19 -15.32 30.86
C SER A 161 30.79 -16.13 29.63
N THR A 162 30.71 -15.48 28.47
CA THR A 162 30.65 -16.19 27.18
C THR A 162 31.67 -15.56 26.24
N PRO A 163 32.78 -16.23 25.91
CA PRO A 163 33.72 -15.69 24.94
C PRO A 163 33.31 -16.04 23.51
N PHE A 164 33.33 -14.99 22.70
CA PHE A 164 33.38 -14.96 21.25
C PHE A 164 34.54 -15.85 20.72
N ARG A 165 34.26 -16.68 19.70
CA ARG A 165 35.23 -17.60 19.09
C ARG A 165 35.58 -17.12 17.67
N PRO A 166 36.81 -16.67 17.38
CA PRO A 166 37.26 -16.43 16.02
C PRO A 166 37.80 -17.72 15.39
N ALA A 167 37.61 -17.86 14.08
CA ALA A 167 38.09 -18.96 13.26
C ALA A 167 39.41 -18.61 12.56
N SER A 168 40.44 -19.43 12.78
CA SER A 168 41.64 -19.63 11.96
C SER A 168 42.33 -20.86 12.58
N GLY A 169 42.92 -21.84 11.89
CA GLY A 169 43.47 -21.92 10.56
C GLY A 169 44.83 -22.62 10.69
N ILE A 170 45.01 -23.74 9.98
CA ILE A 170 46.29 -24.28 9.49
C ILE A 170 47.20 -24.98 10.53
N HIS A 171 47.45 -26.29 10.32
CA HIS A 171 48.72 -26.93 10.64
C HIS A 171 49.21 -27.74 9.44
N LYS A 172 50.42 -27.41 9.00
CA LYS A 172 51.24 -28.14 8.03
C LYS A 172 51.75 -29.44 8.67
N ARG A 173 51.98 -30.44 7.83
CA ARG A 173 53.10 -31.39 7.98
C ARG A 173 54.10 -31.11 6.87
#